data_AF-A0A0S7XTF3-F1
#
_entry.id   AF-A0A0S7XTF3-F1
#
_cell.length_a   1.000
_cell.length_b   1.000
_cell.length_c   1.000
_cell.angle_alpha   90.00
_cell.angle_beta   90.00
_cell.angle_gamma   90.00
#
_symmetry.space_group_name_H-M   'P 1'
#
loop_
_entity.id
_entity.type
_entity.pdbx_description
1 polymer ?
#
loop_
_entity_poly.entity_id
_entity_poly.type
_entity_poly.pdbx_seq_one_letter_code
_entity_poly.pdbx_strand_id
1 'polypeptide(L)'
;MVWSNFVQLPVKIVDEINRLPETKQSIILDGVDRGNWEYLNEMFTNYEYCLFATANYQDLGTFTIIPPMLDRFDVMVESKHPGANISYLIGSFYKKDELLRHEKCEKELNKLLSSKLPYKTKMERVEKVYEKFGKYLKKMGLKPISKEERRAIQRQMVGLELDLDANAYLRTLISELSFCYKYGQKRANEKCEEGCHFTGYLCHSIKNCISNRFPVSMKVYAQALAWLLGEKQVNIEHIKTVAPYALSHRLQWKEEFVATYEKESRMDPLPIHLAKVAVDKVLERYGEQRESIKEALAVAYSISQGEEIAPLEGDHPIYWEIKRDLGEL
;
A
#
# COMPACT_ATOMS: atom_id res chain seq x y z
N MET A 1 0.05 13.75 -28.49
CA MET A 1 -0.99 13.26 -27.56
C MET A 1 -0.64 13.83 -26.18
N VAL A 2 -1.30 14.91 -25.81
CA VAL A 2 -0.99 15.76 -24.66
C VAL A 2 -1.27 14.96 -23.38
N TRP A 3 -0.23 14.50 -22.68
CA TRP A 3 -0.40 14.32 -21.23
C TRP A 3 -0.73 15.70 -20.67
N SER A 4 -1.93 15.81 -20.12
CA SER A 4 -2.57 17.06 -19.77
C SER A 4 -1.87 17.71 -18.58
N ASN A 5 -2.40 18.86 -18.15
CA ASN A 5 -2.14 19.48 -16.86
C ASN A 5 -2.12 18.50 -15.65
N PHE A 6 -2.61 17.28 -15.83
CA PHE A 6 -2.47 16.11 -14.94
C PHE A 6 -1.10 15.96 -14.27
N VAL A 7 0.01 16.04 -15.00
CA VAL A 7 1.36 15.83 -14.40
C VAL A 7 1.73 16.90 -13.38
N GLN A 8 1.10 18.08 -13.47
CA GLN A 8 1.34 19.20 -12.57
C GLN A 8 0.54 19.09 -11.26
N LEU A 9 -0.52 18.29 -11.25
CA LEU A 9 -1.45 18.17 -10.12
C LEU A 9 -0.91 17.23 -9.03
N PRO A 10 -1.14 17.54 -7.73
CA PRO A 10 -0.73 16.67 -6.64
C PRO A 10 -1.52 15.35 -6.65
N VAL A 11 -2.85 15.43 -6.75
CA VAL A 11 -3.72 14.25 -6.81
C VAL A 11 -3.97 13.86 -8.26
N LYS A 12 -3.81 12.58 -8.55
CA LYS A 12 -3.94 11.98 -9.87
C LYS A 12 -4.98 10.87 -9.79
N ILE A 13 -5.92 10.86 -10.71
CA ILE A 13 -6.94 9.81 -10.83
C ILE A 13 -6.85 9.28 -12.25
N VAL A 14 -6.60 7.98 -12.38
CA VAL A 14 -6.57 7.27 -13.66
C VAL A 14 -7.68 6.25 -13.65
N ASP A 15 -8.72 6.54 -14.41
CA ASP A 15 -9.84 5.61 -14.57
C ASP A 15 -9.47 4.51 -15.59
N GLU A 16 -9.85 3.28 -15.29
CA GLU A 16 -9.62 2.08 -16.11
C GLU A 16 -8.16 1.96 -16.57
N ILE A 17 -7.23 1.93 -15.61
CA ILE A 17 -5.79 1.92 -15.86
C ILE A 17 -5.34 0.73 -16.72
N ASN A 18 -6.06 -0.38 -16.64
CA ASN A 18 -5.87 -1.57 -17.45
C ASN A 18 -6.27 -1.39 -18.93
N ARG A 19 -6.86 -0.26 -19.34
CA ARG A 19 -7.02 0.08 -20.77
C ARG A 19 -5.80 0.77 -21.36
N LEU A 20 -4.84 1.19 -20.55
CA LEU A 20 -3.62 1.81 -21.03
C LEU A 20 -2.63 0.75 -21.54
N PRO A 21 -2.01 0.95 -22.71
CA PRO A 21 -0.90 0.13 -23.17
C PRO A 21 0.28 0.18 -22.18
N GLU A 22 1.10 -0.87 -22.18
CA GLU A 22 2.28 -1.00 -21.31
C GLU A 22 3.21 0.21 -21.33
N THR A 23 3.47 0.80 -22.51
CA THR A 23 4.32 2.00 -22.65
C THR A 23 3.79 3.19 -21.86
N LYS A 24 2.46 3.37 -21.77
CA LYS A 24 1.85 4.45 -20.98
C LYS A 24 1.82 4.10 -19.50
N GLN A 25 1.62 2.83 -19.14
CA GLN A 25 1.75 2.36 -17.76
C GLN A 25 3.15 2.67 -17.23
N SER A 26 4.21 2.42 -18.02
CA SER A 26 5.60 2.72 -17.65
C SER A 26 5.90 4.21 -17.45
N ILE A 27 5.24 5.11 -18.18
CA ILE A 27 5.38 6.56 -17.92
C ILE A 27 4.75 6.94 -16.57
N ILE A 28 3.60 6.36 -16.24
CA ILE A 28 2.95 6.59 -14.94
C ILE A 28 3.84 6.07 -13.80
N LEU A 29 4.50 4.92 -14.01
CA LEU A 29 5.40 4.33 -13.03
C LEU A 29 6.40 5.35 -12.48
N ASP A 30 7.17 5.99 -13.34
CA ASP A 30 8.27 6.89 -12.93
C ASP A 30 7.75 8.10 -12.15
N GLY A 31 6.59 8.60 -12.56
CA GLY A 31 5.89 9.68 -11.89
C GLY A 31 5.34 9.32 -10.51
N VAL A 32 4.87 8.09 -10.33
CA VAL A 32 4.32 7.59 -9.05
C VAL A 32 5.42 7.31 -8.04
N ASP A 33 6.58 6.84 -8.48
CA ASP A 33 7.63 6.40 -7.55
C ASP A 33 8.37 7.56 -6.89
N ARG A 34 8.69 8.60 -7.67
CA ARG A 34 9.56 9.69 -7.22
C ARG A 34 8.88 11.06 -7.26
N GLY A 35 7.63 11.12 -7.70
CA GLY A 35 6.96 12.39 -7.97
C GLY A 35 7.55 13.15 -9.16
N ASN A 36 8.42 12.51 -9.96
CA ASN A 36 9.12 13.12 -11.08
C ASN A 36 8.39 12.85 -12.38
N TRP A 37 7.94 13.91 -13.04
CA TRP A 37 7.20 13.82 -14.29
C TRP A 37 7.94 14.59 -15.38
N GLU A 38 8.15 13.94 -16.52
CA GLU A 38 8.70 14.58 -17.72
C GLU A 38 7.57 14.96 -18.67
N TYR A 39 7.54 16.23 -19.08
CA TYR A 39 6.56 16.70 -20.05
C TYR A 39 7.10 17.87 -20.87
N LEU A 40 7.05 17.75 -22.22
CA LEU A 40 7.53 18.76 -23.18
C LEU A 40 8.96 19.28 -22.88
N ASN A 41 9.88 18.37 -22.52
CA ASN A 41 11.26 18.68 -22.11
C ASN A 41 11.39 19.48 -20.81
N GLU A 42 10.32 19.62 -20.02
CA GLU A 42 10.35 20.13 -18.66
C GLU A 42 10.20 18.99 -17.65
N MET A 43 11.01 19.03 -16.58
CA MET A 43 10.87 18.13 -15.44
C MET A 43 10.07 18.80 -14.32
N PHE A 44 9.06 18.10 -13.83
CA PHE A 44 8.23 18.51 -12.71
C PHE A 44 8.45 17.59 -11.52
N THR A 45 8.73 18.16 -10.34
CA THR A 45 8.81 17.42 -9.09
C THR A 45 7.62 17.76 -8.21
N ASN A 46 6.72 16.79 -8.00
CA ASN A 46 5.65 16.90 -7.02
C ASN A 46 6.16 16.41 -5.66
N TYR A 47 6.15 17.28 -4.65
CA TYR A 47 6.54 16.91 -3.29
C TYR A 47 5.39 16.31 -2.48
N GLU A 48 4.14 16.62 -2.86
CA GLU A 48 2.93 16.05 -2.30
C GLU A 48 2.13 15.49 -3.47
N TYR A 49 1.95 14.17 -3.49
CA TYR A 49 1.21 13.51 -4.55
C TYR A 49 0.50 12.26 -4.06
N CYS A 50 -0.55 11.89 -4.78
CA CYS A 50 -1.30 10.65 -4.58
C CYS A 50 -1.85 10.20 -5.93
N LEU A 51 -1.77 8.91 -6.21
CA LEU A 51 -2.39 8.30 -7.38
C LEU A 51 -3.52 7.39 -6.92
N PHE A 52 -4.70 7.62 -7.48
CA PHE A 52 -5.82 6.69 -7.48
C PHE A 52 -5.94 6.09 -8.87
N ALA A 53 -6.10 4.77 -8.93
CA ALA A 53 -6.35 4.07 -10.17
C ALA A 53 -7.51 3.10 -9.98
N THR A 54 -8.37 3.00 -10.99
CA THR A 54 -9.42 1.99 -11.06
C THR A 54 -9.04 0.96 -12.11
N ALA A 55 -9.47 -0.29 -11.91
CA ALA A 55 -9.34 -1.35 -12.89
C ALA A 55 -10.56 -2.23 -12.81
N ASN A 56 -11.22 -2.47 -13.95
CA ASN A 56 -12.30 -3.45 -14.00
C ASN A 56 -11.72 -4.86 -14.11
N TYR A 57 -12.31 -5.81 -13.40
CA TYR A 57 -11.92 -7.21 -13.49
C TYR A 57 -12.33 -7.78 -14.85
N GLN A 58 -11.34 -8.08 -15.70
CA GLN A 58 -11.47 -8.85 -16.95
C GLN A 58 -12.59 -8.37 -17.91
N ASP A 59 -12.35 -7.24 -18.58
CA ASP A 59 -13.11 -6.84 -19.77
C ASP A 59 -12.37 -7.22 -21.07
N LEU A 60 -13.12 -7.60 -22.12
CA LEU A 60 -12.59 -7.78 -23.48
C LEU A 60 -11.89 -6.48 -23.94
N GLY A 61 -10.59 -6.57 -24.26
CA GLY A 61 -9.78 -5.42 -24.69
C GLY A 61 -9.00 -4.71 -23.58
N THR A 62 -8.91 -5.30 -22.38
CA THR A 62 -8.02 -4.82 -21.30
C THR A 62 -6.63 -5.44 -21.40
N PHE A 63 -5.61 -4.65 -21.05
CA PHE A 63 -4.23 -5.11 -20.87
C PHE A 63 -4.00 -5.56 -19.43
N THR A 64 -3.20 -6.59 -19.24
CA THR A 64 -2.71 -6.98 -17.92
C THR A 64 -1.87 -5.84 -17.33
N ILE A 65 -2.17 -5.43 -16.10
CA ILE A 65 -1.32 -4.48 -15.38
C ILE A 65 0.03 -5.16 -15.12
N ILE A 66 1.12 -4.52 -15.53
CA ILE A 66 2.45 -5.11 -15.36
C ILE A 66 2.79 -5.27 -13.86
N PRO A 67 3.41 -6.40 -13.43
CA PRO A 67 3.75 -6.61 -12.03
C PRO A 67 4.56 -5.48 -11.36
N PRO A 68 5.53 -4.83 -12.05
CA PRO A 68 6.21 -3.65 -11.49
C PRO A 68 5.29 -2.47 -11.17
N MET A 69 4.13 -2.38 -11.83
CA MET A 69 3.12 -1.37 -11.55
C MET A 69 2.27 -1.70 -10.35
N LEU A 70 1.82 -2.95 -10.25
CA LEU A 70 1.10 -3.42 -9.07
C LEU A 70 1.94 -3.19 -7.81
N ASP A 71 3.23 -3.52 -7.82
CA ASP A 71 4.10 -3.33 -6.66
C ASP A 71 4.24 -1.87 -6.19
N ARG A 72 4.03 -0.89 -7.09
CA ARG A 72 4.06 0.56 -6.77
C ARG A 72 2.77 1.08 -6.15
N PHE A 73 1.68 0.32 -6.17
CA PHE A 73 0.50 0.66 -5.38
C PHE A 73 0.72 0.23 -3.93
N ASP A 74 0.44 1.11 -2.98
CA ASP A 74 0.56 0.78 -1.56
C ASP A 74 -0.50 -0.23 -1.12
N VAL A 75 -1.74 -0.04 -1.59
CA VAL A 75 -2.91 -0.84 -1.24
C VAL A 75 -3.82 -1.06 -2.44
N MET A 76 -4.51 -2.20 -2.45
CA MET A 76 -5.61 -2.52 -3.35
C MET A 76 -6.89 -2.71 -2.53
N VAL A 77 -7.98 -2.08 -2.95
CA VAL A 77 -9.31 -2.21 -2.34
C VAL A 77 -10.35 -2.55 -3.40
N GLU A 78 -11.42 -3.23 -2.98
CA GLU A 78 -12.57 -3.49 -3.85
C GLU A 78 -13.61 -2.38 -3.73
N SER A 79 -14.09 -1.90 -4.87
CA SER A 79 -15.29 -1.06 -4.96
C SER A 79 -16.53 -1.94 -5.08
N LYS A 80 -17.18 -2.26 -3.95
CA LYS A 80 -18.37 -3.12 -3.90
C LYS A 80 -19.63 -2.36 -4.29
N HIS A 81 -20.55 -3.01 -5.01
CA HIS A 81 -21.91 -2.48 -5.15
C HIS A 81 -22.59 -2.47 -3.77
N PRO A 82 -23.21 -1.35 -3.34
CA PRO A 82 -23.71 -1.19 -1.96
C PRO A 82 -25.00 -1.97 -1.66
N GLY A 83 -25.41 -2.89 -2.53
CA GLY A 83 -26.68 -3.60 -2.46
C GLY A 83 -27.88 -2.78 -2.94
N ALA A 84 -29.01 -3.46 -3.14
CA ALA A 84 -30.19 -2.87 -3.77
C ALA A 84 -30.78 -1.68 -2.96
N ASN A 85 -30.88 -1.82 -1.64
CA ASN A 85 -31.50 -0.81 -0.78
C ASN A 85 -30.70 0.50 -0.75
N ILE A 86 -29.38 0.42 -0.54
CA ILE A 86 -28.52 1.60 -0.52
C ILE A 86 -28.42 2.20 -1.92
N SER A 87 -28.31 1.38 -2.97
CA SER A 87 -28.29 1.84 -4.36
C SER A 87 -29.57 2.59 -4.73
N TYR A 88 -30.74 2.09 -4.32
CA TYR A 88 -32.03 2.77 -4.50
C TYR A 88 -32.07 4.14 -3.78
N LEU A 89 -31.58 4.21 -2.54
CA LEU A 89 -31.47 5.47 -1.81
C LEU A 89 -30.52 6.45 -2.51
N ILE A 90 -29.35 6.00 -2.96
CA ILE A 90 -28.39 6.82 -3.72
C ILE A 90 -29.06 7.40 -4.96
N GLY A 91 -29.75 6.56 -5.75
CA GLY A 91 -30.50 7.00 -6.93
C GLY A 91 -31.59 8.02 -6.62
N SER A 92 -32.21 7.92 -5.43
CA SER A 92 -33.23 8.87 -4.96
C SER A 92 -32.65 10.24 -4.56
N PHE A 93 -31.36 10.30 -4.21
CA PHE A 93 -30.66 11.52 -3.79
C PHE A 93 -29.70 12.11 -4.85
N TYR A 94 -29.80 11.66 -6.11
CA TYR A 94 -28.85 11.92 -7.21
C TYR A 94 -28.50 13.41 -7.47
N LYS A 95 -29.30 14.38 -7.00
CA LYS A 95 -29.04 15.82 -7.19
C LYS A 95 -27.82 16.37 -6.43
N LYS A 96 -27.08 15.56 -5.66
CA LYS A 96 -25.94 16.02 -4.87
C LYS A 96 -24.62 16.18 -5.66
N ASP A 97 -24.49 15.66 -6.88
CA ASP A 97 -23.23 15.75 -7.64
C ASP A 97 -22.90 17.17 -8.11
N GLU A 98 -23.90 18.03 -8.32
CA GLU A 98 -23.68 19.45 -8.61
C GLU A 98 -23.02 20.18 -7.44
N LEU A 99 -23.09 19.63 -6.22
CA LEU A 99 -22.57 20.28 -5.03
C LEU A 99 -21.04 20.40 -5.03
N LEU A 100 -20.34 19.51 -5.73
CA LEU A 100 -18.89 19.55 -5.83
C LEU A 100 -18.39 20.29 -7.07
N ARG A 101 -19.30 20.86 -7.88
CA ARG A 101 -18.96 21.64 -9.08
C ARG A 101 -18.89 23.12 -8.76
N HIS A 102 -17.81 23.77 -9.19
CA HIS A 102 -17.66 25.22 -9.05
C HIS A 102 -16.96 25.82 -10.26
N GLU A 103 -17.75 26.07 -11.30
CA GLU A 103 -17.31 26.48 -12.64
C GLU A 103 -16.28 27.62 -12.64
N LYS A 104 -16.45 28.63 -11.78
CA LYS A 104 -15.49 29.76 -11.69
C LYS A 104 -14.10 29.30 -11.25
N CYS A 105 -14.01 28.38 -10.29
CA CYS A 105 -12.73 27.85 -9.81
C CYS A 105 -12.14 26.88 -10.82
N GLU A 106 -12.96 26.06 -11.47
CA GLU A 106 -12.53 25.13 -12.52
C GLU A 106 -11.93 25.85 -13.73
N LYS A 107 -12.59 26.92 -14.21
CA LYS A 107 -12.07 27.78 -15.30
C LYS A 107 -10.76 28.47 -14.90
N GLU A 108 -10.69 29.00 -13.68
CA GLU A 108 -9.50 29.65 -13.14
C GLU A 108 -8.32 28.67 -13.03
N LEU A 109 -8.57 27.46 -12.52
CA LEU A 109 -7.60 26.39 -12.41
C LEU A 109 -7.07 25.96 -13.79
N ASN A 110 -7.96 25.71 -14.76
CA ASN A 110 -7.55 25.34 -16.12
C ASN A 110 -6.70 26.43 -16.79
N LYS A 111 -7.08 27.71 -16.63
CA LYS A 111 -6.31 28.83 -17.18
C LYS A 111 -4.92 28.92 -16.56
N LEU A 112 -4.79 28.71 -15.25
CA LEU A 112 -3.50 28.71 -14.55
C LEU A 112 -2.63 27.54 -15.02
N LEU A 113 -3.20 26.34 -15.09
CA LEU A 113 -2.45 25.14 -15.46
C LEU A 113 -1.92 25.19 -16.89
N SER A 114 -2.71 25.75 -17.82
CA SER A 114 -2.33 25.95 -19.22
C SER A 114 -1.44 27.18 -19.46
N SER A 115 -1.14 27.97 -18.43
CA SER A 115 -0.28 29.15 -18.56
C SER A 115 1.21 28.76 -18.69
N LYS A 116 1.99 29.62 -19.36
CA LYS A 116 3.45 29.49 -19.49
C LYS A 116 4.23 29.97 -18.24
N LEU A 117 3.56 30.08 -17.10
CA LEU A 117 4.22 30.46 -15.85
C LEU A 117 5.11 29.30 -15.35
N PRO A 118 6.25 29.59 -14.70
CA PRO A 118 7.05 28.57 -14.04
C PRO A 118 6.23 27.74 -13.05
N TYR A 119 6.50 26.44 -12.96
CA TYR A 119 5.74 25.49 -12.14
C TYR A 119 5.53 25.96 -10.70
N LYS A 120 6.59 26.42 -10.03
CA LYS A 120 6.51 26.89 -8.63
C LYS A 120 5.50 28.03 -8.46
N THR A 121 5.60 29.06 -9.30
CA THR A 121 4.68 30.21 -9.29
C THR A 121 3.25 29.82 -9.66
N LYS A 122 3.11 28.85 -10.57
CA LYS A 122 1.81 28.30 -10.94
C LYS A 122 1.15 27.60 -9.76
N MET A 123 1.88 26.74 -9.05
CA MET A 123 1.36 26.04 -7.88
C MET A 123 0.98 26.99 -6.73
N GLU A 124 1.77 28.04 -6.48
CA GLU A 124 1.40 29.09 -5.50
C GLU A 124 0.07 29.77 -5.83
N ARG A 125 -0.25 29.95 -7.12
CA ARG A 125 -1.55 30.50 -7.55
C ARG A 125 -2.66 29.46 -7.49
N VAL A 126 -2.37 28.21 -7.79
CA VAL A 126 -3.31 27.08 -7.69
C VAL A 126 -3.80 26.91 -6.24
N GLU A 127 -2.92 27.05 -5.24
CA GLU A 127 -3.33 27.01 -3.82
C GLU A 127 -4.40 28.06 -3.48
N LYS A 128 -4.30 29.27 -4.04
CA LYS A 128 -5.34 30.31 -3.85
C LYS A 128 -6.70 29.90 -4.41
N VAL A 129 -6.70 29.15 -5.52
CA VAL A 129 -7.94 28.59 -6.10
C VAL A 129 -8.50 27.50 -5.18
N TYR A 130 -7.64 26.65 -4.61
CA TYR A 130 -8.03 25.63 -3.63
C TYR A 130 -8.63 26.26 -2.36
N GLU A 131 -8.05 27.32 -1.83
CA GLU A 131 -8.62 28.05 -0.68
C GLU A 131 -10.01 28.63 -0.99
N LYS A 132 -10.17 29.22 -2.17
CA LYS A 132 -11.44 29.78 -2.64
C LYS A 132 -12.50 28.69 -2.78
N PHE A 133 -12.14 27.54 -3.38
CA PHE A 133 -13.02 26.38 -3.47
C PHE A 133 -13.33 25.79 -2.09
N GLY A 134 -12.36 25.75 -1.19
CA GLY A 134 -12.54 25.31 0.20
C GLY A 134 -13.53 26.19 0.97
N LYS A 135 -13.51 27.52 0.76
CA LYS A 135 -14.53 28.43 1.32
C LYS A 135 -15.93 28.14 0.76
N TYR A 136 -16.04 27.72 -0.50
CA TYR A 136 -17.30 27.28 -1.08
C TYR A 136 -17.79 25.98 -0.42
N LEU A 137 -16.93 24.96 -0.31
CA LEU A 137 -17.26 23.69 0.36
C LEU A 137 -17.72 23.88 1.81
N LYS A 138 -17.09 24.80 2.56
CA LYS A 138 -17.52 25.15 3.94
C LYS A 138 -18.96 25.64 4.03
N LYS A 139 -19.44 26.39 3.03
CA LYS A 139 -20.85 26.85 2.98
C LYS A 139 -21.83 25.69 2.80
N MET A 140 -21.34 24.53 2.38
CA MET A 140 -22.12 23.33 2.10
C MET A 140 -22.00 22.30 3.23
N GLY A 141 -21.39 22.68 4.36
CA GLY A 141 -21.16 21.79 5.50
C GLY A 141 -19.95 20.86 5.35
N LEU A 142 -19.16 20.99 4.28
CA LEU A 142 -17.95 20.20 4.09
C LEU A 142 -16.73 20.95 4.63
N LYS A 143 -15.92 20.28 5.46
CA LYS A 143 -14.68 20.83 6.01
C LYS A 143 -13.49 20.36 5.17
N PRO A 144 -12.98 21.18 4.22
CA PRO A 144 -11.77 20.83 3.47
C PRO A 144 -10.55 20.86 4.39
N ILE A 145 -9.55 20.04 4.07
CA ILE A 145 -8.26 19.99 4.76
C ILE A 145 -7.27 20.87 3.98
N SER A 146 -6.69 21.88 4.62
CA SER A 146 -5.68 22.75 4.01
C SER A 146 -4.36 22.03 3.80
N LYS A 147 -3.45 22.62 3.01
CA LYS A 147 -2.10 22.10 2.82
C LYS A 147 -1.32 22.02 4.14
N GLU A 148 -1.44 23.04 4.98
CA GLU A 148 -0.79 23.11 6.30
C GLU A 148 -1.35 22.04 7.23
N GLU A 149 -2.68 21.83 7.22
CA GLU A 149 -3.34 20.77 7.97
C GLU A 149 -2.89 19.38 7.48
N ARG A 150 -2.85 19.12 6.17
CA ARG A 150 -2.34 17.85 5.61
C ARG A 150 -0.90 17.57 6.03
N ARG A 151 -0.03 18.59 5.99
CA ARG A 151 1.37 18.47 6.46
C ARG A 151 1.47 18.26 7.96
N ALA A 152 0.56 18.85 8.75
CA ALA A 152 0.50 18.61 10.19
C ALA A 152 0.08 17.16 10.49
N ILE A 153 -0.96 16.67 9.81
CA ILE A 153 -1.44 15.27 9.91
C ILE A 153 -0.31 14.31 9.54
N GLN A 154 0.38 14.54 8.42
CA GLN A 154 1.49 13.68 7.99
C GLN A 154 2.63 13.64 9.02
N ARG A 155 2.99 14.78 9.62
CA ARG A 155 3.99 14.84 10.70
C ARG A 155 3.56 14.06 11.94
N GLN A 156 2.28 14.16 12.32
CA GLN A 156 1.73 13.42 13.45
C GLN A 156 1.75 11.91 13.20
N MET A 157 1.30 11.47 12.02
CA MET A 157 1.31 10.05 11.62
C MET A 157 2.72 9.46 11.64
N VAL A 158 3.70 10.14 11.03
CA VAL A 158 5.09 9.64 10.96
C VAL A 158 5.71 9.47 12.36
N GLY A 159 5.27 10.27 13.33
CA GLY A 159 5.72 10.19 14.72
C GLY A 159 5.12 9.04 15.53
N LEU A 160 4.14 8.29 15.01
CA LEU A 160 3.58 7.13 15.71
C LEU A 160 4.50 5.93 15.54
N GLU A 161 5.10 5.47 16.64
CA GLU A 161 5.96 4.29 16.66
C GLU A 161 5.13 3.00 16.69
N LEU A 162 5.72 1.91 16.19
CA LEU A 162 5.17 0.57 16.37
C LEU A 162 5.48 0.11 17.78
N ASP A 163 4.49 -0.44 18.49
CA ASP A 163 4.76 -1.13 19.74
C ASP A 163 5.60 -2.40 19.48
N LEU A 164 6.12 -3.00 20.56
CA LEU A 164 7.01 -4.17 20.47
C LEU A 164 6.35 -5.33 19.72
N ASP A 165 5.05 -5.50 19.90
CA ASP A 165 4.29 -6.61 19.33
C ASP A 165 3.97 -6.40 17.87
N ALA A 166 3.59 -5.20 17.47
CA ALA A 166 3.43 -4.81 16.07
C ALA A 166 4.75 -4.92 15.31
N ASN A 167 5.86 -4.51 15.95
CA ASN A 167 7.19 -4.62 15.36
C ASN A 167 7.58 -6.08 15.11
N ALA A 168 7.48 -6.92 16.15
CA ALA A 168 7.83 -8.32 16.08
C ALA A 168 6.92 -9.07 15.08
N TYR A 169 5.60 -8.88 15.17
CA TYR A 169 4.64 -9.49 14.24
C TYR A 169 4.89 -9.10 12.78
N LEU A 170 5.16 -7.82 12.50
CA LEU A 170 5.46 -7.38 11.14
C LEU A 170 6.72 -8.06 10.58
N ARG A 171 7.77 -8.23 11.41
CA ARG A 171 8.98 -8.97 11.02
C ARG A 171 8.68 -10.45 10.80
N THR A 172 7.87 -11.08 11.65
CA THR A 172 7.41 -12.46 11.47
C THR A 172 6.70 -12.63 10.12
N LEU A 173 5.75 -11.74 9.81
CA LEU A 173 5.04 -11.75 8.52
C LEU A 173 5.97 -11.54 7.33
N ILE A 174 6.91 -10.62 7.41
CA ILE A 174 7.89 -10.39 6.34
C ILE A 174 8.76 -11.63 6.16
N SER A 175 9.31 -12.19 7.23
CA SER A 175 10.18 -13.37 7.19
C SER A 175 9.51 -14.55 6.48
N GLU A 176 8.23 -14.78 6.74
CA GLU A 176 7.47 -15.82 6.07
C GLU A 176 7.24 -15.59 4.58
N LEU A 177 7.27 -14.34 4.14
CA LEU A 177 7.05 -13.94 2.74
C LEU A 177 8.36 -13.75 1.96
N SER A 178 9.50 -13.63 2.63
CA SER A 178 10.81 -13.36 2.02
C SER A 178 11.84 -14.47 2.19
N PHE A 179 11.76 -15.27 3.26
CA PHE A 179 12.83 -16.19 3.62
C PHE A 179 12.91 -17.41 2.69
N CYS A 180 14.15 -17.86 2.44
CA CYS A 180 14.44 -19.18 1.89
C CYS A 180 15.70 -19.72 2.53
N TYR A 181 15.62 -20.88 3.18
CA TYR A 181 16.78 -21.50 3.83
C TYR A 181 17.95 -21.78 2.88
N LYS A 182 17.66 -22.28 1.68
CA LYS A 182 18.71 -22.66 0.71
C LYS A 182 19.43 -21.47 0.08
N TYR A 183 18.69 -20.41 -0.22
CA TYR A 183 19.20 -19.27 -1.00
C TYR A 183 19.29 -17.98 -0.19
N GLY A 184 19.01 -18.04 1.12
CA GLY A 184 18.84 -16.89 2.01
C GLY A 184 17.53 -16.14 1.78
N GLN A 185 17.10 -15.98 0.53
CA GLN A 185 15.91 -15.23 0.13
C GLN A 185 15.14 -15.98 -0.94
N LYS A 186 13.82 -15.94 -0.85
CA LYS A 186 12.93 -16.51 -1.86
C LYS A 186 13.05 -15.75 -3.19
N ARG A 187 12.96 -16.46 -4.31
CA ARG A 187 12.87 -15.86 -5.65
C ARG A 187 11.79 -16.53 -6.48
N ALA A 188 11.21 -15.78 -7.41
CA ALA A 188 10.08 -16.25 -8.24
C ALA A 188 10.46 -17.38 -9.21
N ASN A 189 11.73 -17.49 -9.58
CA ASN A 189 12.27 -18.47 -10.52
C ASN A 189 12.85 -19.72 -9.84
N GLU A 190 12.81 -19.81 -8.52
CA GLU A 190 13.38 -20.92 -7.75
C GLU A 190 12.25 -21.84 -7.24
N LYS A 191 12.49 -23.16 -7.31
CA LYS A 191 11.56 -24.17 -6.80
C LYS A 191 11.96 -24.60 -5.39
N CYS A 192 10.97 -24.81 -4.54
CA CYS A 192 11.20 -25.44 -3.23
C CYS A 192 11.63 -26.89 -3.44
N GLU A 193 12.59 -27.35 -2.66
CA GLU A 193 13.00 -28.76 -2.64
C GLU A 193 11.94 -29.64 -1.96
N GLU A 194 11.90 -30.91 -2.34
CA GLU A 194 11.12 -31.93 -1.62
C GLU A 194 11.66 -32.07 -0.20
N GLY A 195 10.76 -32.14 0.79
CA GLY A 195 11.13 -32.25 2.20
C GLY A 195 11.62 -30.95 2.85
N CYS A 196 11.43 -29.79 2.22
CA CYS A 196 11.77 -28.50 2.83
C CYS A 196 11.08 -28.32 4.21
N HIS A 197 11.86 -27.98 5.24
CA HIS A 197 11.36 -27.73 6.61
C HIS A 197 10.26 -26.66 6.64
N PHE A 198 10.34 -25.68 5.74
CA PHE A 198 9.42 -24.54 5.72
C PHE A 198 8.13 -24.77 4.91
N THR A 199 7.77 -26.03 4.64
CA THR A 199 6.55 -26.40 3.89
C THR A 199 5.25 -25.92 4.57
N GLY A 200 5.25 -25.77 5.90
CA GLY A 200 4.12 -25.23 6.67
C GLY A 200 3.98 -23.70 6.67
N TYR A 201 4.94 -22.95 6.10
CA TYR A 201 4.98 -21.48 6.16
C TYR A 201 4.57 -20.82 4.83
N LEU A 202 4.29 -19.52 4.84
CA LEU A 202 3.80 -18.82 3.64
C LEU A 202 4.78 -18.84 2.46
N CYS A 203 6.09 -18.94 2.72
CA CYS A 203 7.11 -19.02 1.67
C CYS A 203 6.90 -20.24 0.76
N HIS A 204 6.26 -21.30 1.25
CA HIS A 204 5.88 -22.45 0.45
C HIS A 204 4.57 -22.24 -0.31
N SER A 205 3.70 -21.34 0.13
CA SER A 205 2.38 -21.06 -0.45
C SER A 205 2.41 -20.03 -1.59
N ILE A 206 3.47 -19.23 -1.68
CA ILE A 206 3.65 -18.18 -2.70
C ILE A 206 4.71 -18.55 -3.74
N LYS A 207 4.57 -18.00 -4.95
CA LYS A 207 5.53 -18.13 -6.06
C LYS A 207 6.65 -17.10 -5.93
N ASN A 208 6.31 -15.83 -5.71
CA ASN A 208 7.26 -14.72 -5.64
C ASN A 208 7.77 -14.43 -4.22
N CYS A 209 8.68 -13.48 -4.11
CA CYS A 209 9.09 -12.87 -2.84
C CYS A 209 8.37 -11.54 -2.65
N ILE A 210 8.07 -11.17 -1.40
CA ILE A 210 7.56 -9.85 -1.08
C ILE A 210 8.64 -8.78 -1.32
N SER A 211 8.23 -7.60 -1.80
CA SER A 211 9.14 -6.48 -2.06
C SER A 211 9.38 -5.62 -0.82
N ASN A 212 10.47 -4.84 -0.83
CA ASN A 212 10.75 -3.83 0.20
C ASN A 212 9.71 -2.69 0.24
N ARG A 213 8.80 -2.59 -0.74
CA ARG A 213 7.71 -1.62 -0.71
C ARG A 213 6.63 -2.01 0.29
N PHE A 214 6.43 -3.31 0.52
CA PHE A 214 5.47 -3.80 1.49
C PHE A 214 5.68 -3.23 2.91
N PRO A 215 6.86 -3.35 3.55
CA PRO A 215 7.07 -2.79 4.88
C PRO A 215 6.89 -1.26 4.93
N VAL A 216 7.23 -0.55 3.84
CA VAL A 216 7.01 0.89 3.73
C VAL A 216 5.51 1.22 3.72
N SER A 217 4.73 0.57 2.84
CA SER A 217 3.28 0.75 2.77
C SER A 217 2.60 0.36 4.09
N MET A 218 3.04 -0.75 4.71
CA MET A 218 2.52 -1.20 6.00
C MET A 218 2.72 -0.15 7.08
N LYS A 219 3.93 0.40 7.21
CA LYS A 219 4.22 1.44 8.19
C LYS A 219 3.31 2.65 7.97
N VAL A 220 3.24 3.18 6.75
CA VAL A 220 2.48 4.39 6.43
C VAL A 220 0.98 4.20 6.71
N TYR A 221 0.39 3.10 6.25
CA TYR A 221 -1.05 2.87 6.42
C TYR A 221 -1.43 2.45 7.84
N ALA A 222 -0.57 1.72 8.55
CA ALA A 222 -0.82 1.39 9.95
C ALA A 222 -0.70 2.63 10.86
N GLN A 223 0.26 3.52 10.60
CA GLN A 223 0.34 4.84 11.23
C GLN A 223 -0.90 5.70 10.91
N ALA A 224 -1.36 5.69 9.65
CA ALA A 224 -2.56 6.41 9.25
C ALA A 224 -3.79 5.92 10.01
N LEU A 225 -3.97 4.59 10.10
CA LEU A 225 -5.09 3.98 10.79
C LEU A 225 -5.04 4.27 12.29
N ALA A 226 -3.88 4.10 12.93
CA ALA A 226 -3.69 4.44 14.35
C ALA A 226 -4.02 5.91 14.63
N TRP A 227 -3.52 6.82 13.78
CA TRP A 227 -3.81 8.24 13.89
C TRP A 227 -5.31 8.56 13.73
N LEU A 228 -5.97 7.94 12.75
CA LEU A 228 -7.42 8.10 12.52
C LEU A 228 -8.26 7.61 13.69
N LEU A 229 -7.80 6.57 14.40
CA LEU A 229 -8.45 6.02 15.58
C LEU A 229 -8.08 6.78 16.88
N GLY A 230 -7.15 7.74 16.82
CA GLY A 230 -6.70 8.51 17.98
C GLY A 230 -5.73 7.75 18.90
N GLU A 231 -5.10 6.70 18.39
CA GLU A 231 -4.15 5.87 19.12
C GLU A 231 -2.78 6.54 19.25
N LYS A 232 -2.04 6.20 20.31
CA LYS A 232 -0.70 6.76 20.58
C LYS A 232 0.43 5.98 19.94
N GLN A 233 0.18 4.72 19.57
CA GLN A 233 1.16 3.80 18.98
C GLN A 233 0.46 2.87 17.99
N VAL A 234 1.24 2.33 17.06
CA VAL A 234 0.77 1.31 16.12
C VAL A 234 0.87 -0.06 16.79
N ASN A 235 -0.27 -0.67 17.11
CA ASN A 235 -0.39 -2.05 17.60
C ASN A 235 -0.65 -3.09 16.48
N ILE A 236 -0.68 -4.38 16.87
CA ILE A 236 -0.94 -5.52 15.96
C ILE A 236 -2.27 -5.40 15.21
N GLU A 237 -3.32 -4.84 15.83
CA GLU A 237 -4.64 -4.72 15.20
C GLU A 237 -4.60 -3.84 13.95
N HIS A 238 -3.77 -2.79 13.97
CA HIS A 238 -3.55 -1.95 12.79
C HIS A 238 -2.81 -2.72 11.69
N ILE A 239 -1.77 -3.47 12.04
CA ILE A 239 -0.99 -4.28 11.08
C ILE A 239 -1.90 -5.33 10.43
N LYS A 240 -2.64 -6.11 11.22
CA LYS A 240 -3.50 -7.19 10.69
C LYS A 240 -4.64 -6.65 9.82
N THR A 241 -5.13 -5.45 10.12
CA THR A 241 -6.22 -4.82 9.35
C THR A 241 -5.73 -4.30 8.00
N VAL A 242 -4.54 -3.71 7.96
CA VAL A 242 -3.97 -3.12 6.74
C VAL A 242 -3.33 -4.17 5.83
N ALA A 243 -2.68 -5.19 6.40
CA ALA A 243 -1.85 -6.14 5.66
C ALA A 243 -2.55 -6.81 4.46
N PRO A 244 -3.80 -7.27 4.55
CA PRO A 244 -4.47 -7.90 3.41
C PRO A 244 -4.59 -6.99 2.19
N TYR A 245 -4.87 -5.70 2.40
CA TYR A 245 -5.00 -4.71 1.33
C TYR A 245 -3.63 -4.32 0.75
N ALA A 246 -2.57 -4.37 1.56
CA ALA A 246 -1.20 -4.11 1.11
C ALA A 246 -0.52 -5.34 0.44
N LEU A 247 -1.02 -6.56 0.68
CA LEU A 247 -0.48 -7.82 0.17
C LEU A 247 -1.20 -8.35 -1.06
N SER A 248 -2.52 -8.16 -1.15
CA SER A 248 -3.38 -8.85 -2.12
C SER A 248 -2.96 -8.71 -3.59
N HIS A 249 -2.37 -7.58 -3.96
CA HIS A 249 -1.86 -7.29 -5.31
C HIS A 249 -0.35 -7.54 -5.47
N ARG A 250 0.37 -7.85 -4.39
CA ARG A 250 1.81 -8.13 -4.36
C ARG A 250 2.15 -9.61 -4.34
N LEU A 251 1.23 -10.46 -3.91
CA LEU A 251 1.46 -11.89 -3.77
C LEU A 251 0.92 -12.67 -4.97
N GLN A 252 1.73 -13.60 -5.46
CA GLN A 252 1.36 -14.60 -6.46
C GLN A 252 1.27 -15.95 -5.77
N TRP A 253 0.06 -16.44 -5.59
CA TRP A 253 -0.20 -17.71 -4.90
C TRP A 253 0.13 -18.91 -5.78
N LYS A 254 0.57 -20.01 -5.16
CA LYS A 254 0.62 -21.32 -5.82
C LYS A 254 -0.79 -21.88 -6.02
N GLU A 255 -0.96 -22.74 -7.02
CA GLU A 255 -2.27 -23.27 -7.43
C GLU A 255 -2.90 -24.11 -6.31
N GLU A 256 -2.10 -24.86 -5.56
CA GLU A 256 -2.55 -25.68 -4.45
C GLU A 256 -3.15 -24.83 -3.31
N PHE A 257 -2.52 -23.69 -3.03
CA PHE A 257 -3.03 -22.74 -2.04
C PHE A 257 -4.34 -22.12 -2.50
N VAL A 258 -4.43 -21.71 -3.77
CA VAL A 258 -5.66 -21.16 -4.36
C VAL A 258 -6.79 -22.18 -4.29
N ALA A 259 -6.55 -23.42 -4.74
CA ALA A 259 -7.55 -24.49 -4.78
C ALA A 259 -8.13 -24.84 -3.41
N THR A 260 -7.35 -24.64 -2.34
CA THR A 260 -7.79 -24.88 -0.97
C THR A 260 -8.89 -23.90 -0.54
N TYR A 261 -8.77 -22.62 -0.93
CA TYR A 261 -9.60 -21.52 -0.42
C TYR A 261 -10.59 -20.97 -1.46
N GLU A 262 -10.46 -21.34 -2.74
CA GLU A 262 -11.27 -20.77 -3.82
C GLU A 262 -12.78 -21.04 -3.67
N LYS A 263 -13.16 -22.12 -2.97
CA LYS A 263 -14.56 -22.55 -2.79
C LYS A 263 -15.16 -22.07 -1.47
N GLU A 264 -14.38 -21.43 -0.61
CA GLU A 264 -14.88 -20.90 0.65
C GLU A 264 -15.87 -19.77 0.40
N SER A 265 -16.87 -19.68 1.28
CA SER A 265 -17.74 -18.52 1.34
C SER A 265 -16.92 -17.30 1.78
N ARG A 266 -16.92 -16.25 0.96
CA ARG A 266 -16.14 -15.03 1.20
C ARG A 266 -16.91 -13.78 0.81
N MET A 267 -16.62 -12.70 1.52
CA MET A 267 -17.18 -11.38 1.25
C MET A 267 -16.28 -10.51 0.37
N ASP A 268 -15.02 -10.90 0.18
CA ASP A 268 -14.00 -10.15 -0.56
C ASP A 268 -13.58 -10.90 -1.83
N PRO A 269 -12.93 -10.23 -2.79
CA PRO A 269 -12.37 -10.89 -3.96
C PRO A 269 -11.30 -11.87 -3.52
N LEU A 270 -11.13 -12.94 -4.29
CA LEU A 270 -10.21 -14.02 -3.96
C LEU A 270 -8.81 -13.54 -3.57
N PRO A 271 -8.15 -12.57 -4.26
CA PRO A 271 -6.83 -12.09 -3.84
C PRO A 271 -6.79 -11.47 -2.43
N ILE A 272 -7.81 -10.70 -2.05
CA ILE A 272 -7.91 -10.09 -0.71
C ILE A 272 -8.23 -11.18 0.32
N HIS A 273 -9.13 -12.12 0.00
CA HIS A 273 -9.45 -13.25 0.87
C HIS A 273 -8.22 -14.10 1.18
N LEU A 274 -7.44 -14.50 0.16
CA LEU A 274 -6.21 -15.27 0.35
C LEU A 274 -5.18 -14.51 1.20
N ALA A 275 -5.07 -13.19 1.02
CA ALA A 275 -4.20 -12.36 1.84
C ALA A 275 -4.68 -12.29 3.30
N LYS A 276 -5.99 -12.23 3.56
CA LYS A 276 -6.56 -12.31 4.92
C LYS A 276 -6.22 -13.64 5.59
N VAL A 277 -6.50 -14.75 4.91
CA VAL A 277 -6.17 -16.09 5.41
C VAL A 277 -4.68 -16.21 5.74
N ALA A 278 -3.81 -15.69 4.88
CA ALA A 278 -2.37 -15.71 5.10
C ALA A 278 -1.97 -14.88 6.34
N VAL A 279 -2.49 -13.65 6.47
CA VAL A 279 -2.24 -12.76 7.61
C VAL A 279 -2.69 -13.41 8.92
N ASP A 280 -3.88 -14.02 8.94
CA ASP A 280 -4.46 -14.70 10.10
C ASP A 280 -3.62 -15.92 10.52
N LYS A 281 -3.17 -16.74 9.57
CA LYS A 281 -2.28 -17.88 9.85
C LYS A 281 -0.94 -17.46 10.47
N VAL A 282 -0.36 -16.34 10.02
CA VAL A 282 0.88 -15.82 10.63
C VAL A 282 0.57 -15.25 12.00
N LEU A 283 -0.58 -14.60 12.18
CA LEU A 283 -0.98 -14.03 13.47
C LEU A 283 -1.16 -15.13 14.53
N GLU A 284 -1.80 -16.24 14.17
CA GLU A 284 -1.94 -17.42 15.04
C GLU A 284 -0.57 -17.93 15.50
N ARG A 285 0.34 -18.20 14.55
CA ARG A 285 1.71 -18.68 14.85
C ARG A 285 2.54 -17.68 15.64
N TYR A 286 2.41 -16.37 15.35
CA TYR A 286 3.02 -15.33 16.16
C TYR A 286 2.46 -15.36 17.57
N GLY A 287 1.15 -15.52 17.75
CA GLY A 287 0.50 -15.63 19.06
C GLY A 287 1.05 -16.79 19.89
N GLU A 288 1.27 -17.95 19.26
CA GLU A 288 1.85 -19.14 19.90
C GLU A 288 3.31 -18.95 20.35
N GLN A 289 4.08 -18.13 19.63
CA GLN A 289 5.53 -17.94 19.85
C GLN A 289 5.89 -16.51 20.27
N ARG A 290 4.90 -15.72 20.73
CA ARG A 290 5.01 -14.27 20.91
C ARG A 290 6.17 -13.85 21.79
N GLU A 291 6.30 -14.47 22.97
CA GLU A 291 7.36 -14.12 23.92
C GLU A 291 8.74 -14.55 23.40
N SER A 292 8.86 -15.78 22.88
CA SER A 292 10.13 -16.29 22.34
C SER A 292 10.63 -15.51 21.13
N ILE A 293 9.74 -15.06 20.24
CA ILE A 293 10.11 -14.23 19.08
C ILE A 293 10.62 -12.85 19.54
N LYS A 294 9.92 -12.21 20.49
CA LYS A 294 10.37 -10.92 21.05
C LYS A 294 11.71 -11.06 21.75
N GLU A 295 11.90 -12.14 22.51
CA GLU A 295 13.16 -12.44 23.18
C GLU A 295 14.28 -12.65 22.16
N ALA A 296 14.04 -13.41 21.08
CA ALA A 296 15.02 -13.63 20.04
C ALA A 296 15.45 -12.33 19.34
N LEU A 297 14.50 -11.44 19.06
CA LEU A 297 14.80 -10.12 18.51
C LEU A 297 15.57 -9.24 19.48
N ALA A 298 15.28 -9.31 20.78
CA ALA A 298 16.00 -8.57 21.82
C ALA A 298 17.45 -9.09 22.00
N VAL A 299 17.63 -10.41 22.02
CA VAL A 299 18.95 -11.05 22.04
C VAL A 299 19.75 -10.67 20.79
N ALA A 300 19.15 -10.76 19.61
CA ALA A 300 19.80 -10.35 18.35
C ALA A 300 20.25 -8.89 18.37
N TYR A 301 19.43 -7.99 18.93
CA TYR A 301 19.82 -6.60 19.13
C TYR A 301 21.03 -6.48 20.06
N SER A 302 21.05 -7.20 21.17
CA SER A 302 22.14 -7.17 22.14
C SER A 302 23.46 -7.68 21.53
N ILE A 303 23.41 -8.78 20.77
CA ILE A 303 24.56 -9.29 20.00
C ILE A 303 25.06 -8.23 19.01
N SER A 304 24.16 -7.52 18.33
CA SER A 304 24.54 -6.43 17.40
C SER A 304 25.22 -5.25 18.08
N GLN A 305 25.04 -5.09 19.40
CA GLN A 305 25.73 -4.10 20.23
C GLN A 305 27.06 -4.62 20.81
N GLY A 306 27.45 -5.86 20.51
CA GLY A 306 28.74 -6.45 20.93
C GLY A 306 28.68 -7.34 22.16
N GLU A 307 27.50 -7.76 22.62
CA GLU A 307 27.37 -8.74 23.70
C GLU A 307 27.71 -10.17 23.21
N GLU A 308 28.50 -10.91 23.98
CA GLU A 308 28.90 -12.30 23.69
C GLU A 308 27.83 -13.30 24.15
N ILE A 309 26.69 -13.31 23.47
CA ILE A 309 25.55 -14.22 23.71
C ILE A 309 25.23 -14.96 22.40
N ALA A 310 24.82 -16.23 22.47
CA ALA A 310 24.38 -16.98 21.29
C ALA A 310 22.93 -16.59 20.89
N PRO A 311 22.59 -16.55 19.59
CA PRO A 311 21.23 -16.28 19.15
C PRO A 311 20.29 -17.41 19.56
N LEU A 312 19.03 -17.06 19.80
CA LEU A 312 18.01 -18.05 20.15
C LEU A 312 17.67 -18.95 18.95
N GLU A 313 17.46 -20.22 19.27
CA GLU A 313 17.06 -21.27 18.34
C GLU A 313 15.54 -21.32 18.16
N GLY A 314 15.08 -21.66 16.96
CA GLY A 314 13.67 -21.86 16.68
C GLY A 314 13.37 -22.27 15.24
N ASP A 315 12.20 -22.89 15.03
CA ASP A 315 11.79 -23.44 13.73
C ASP A 315 11.21 -22.37 12.79
N HIS A 316 10.73 -21.25 13.32
CA HIS A 316 10.13 -20.19 12.51
C HIS A 316 11.19 -19.49 11.64
N PRO A 317 10.88 -19.13 10.37
CA PRO A 317 11.79 -18.41 9.47
C PRO A 317 12.56 -17.24 10.10
N ILE A 318 11.90 -16.47 10.97
CA ILE A 318 12.51 -15.34 11.68
C ILE A 318 13.77 -15.68 12.49
N TYR A 319 13.85 -16.86 13.14
CA TYR A 319 15.05 -17.25 13.89
C TYR A 319 16.22 -17.50 12.94
N TRP A 320 15.94 -18.10 11.79
CA TRP A 320 16.95 -18.32 10.75
C TRP A 320 17.38 -17.02 10.09
N GLU A 321 16.46 -16.07 9.88
CA GLU A 321 16.83 -14.72 9.42
C GLU A 321 17.73 -14.01 10.43
N ILE A 322 17.41 -14.07 11.73
CA ILE A 322 18.25 -13.50 12.80
C ILE A 322 19.67 -14.07 12.73
N LYS A 323 19.84 -15.40 12.69
CA LYS A 323 21.17 -16.02 12.62
C LYS A 323 21.94 -15.64 11.36
N ARG A 324 21.26 -15.59 10.22
CA ARG A 324 21.88 -15.19 8.95
C ARG A 324 22.40 -13.75 9.04
N ASP A 325 21.59 -12.86 9.60
CA ASP A 325 21.95 -11.45 9.74
C ASP A 325 23.11 -11.26 10.74
N LEU A 326 23.30 -12.19 11.68
CA LEU A 326 24.45 -12.25 12.59
C LEU A 326 25.67 -13.00 12.03
N GLY A 327 25.57 -13.62 10.85
CA GLY A 327 26.66 -14.35 10.20
C GLY A 327 26.88 -15.78 10.72
N GLU A 328 25.88 -16.39 11.34
CA GLU A 328 25.96 -17.74 11.94
C GLU A 328 25.40 -18.87 11.05
N LEU A 329 25.06 -18.57 9.78
CA LEU A 329 24.52 -19.52 8.79
C LEU A 329 25.34 -19.61 7.51
#